data_AF-A0A9E0TAS9-F1
#
_entry.id   AF-A0A9E0TAS9-F1
#
_cell.length_a   1.000
_cell.length_b   1.000
_cell.length_c   1.000
_cell.angle_alpha   90.00
_cell.angle_beta   90.00
_cell.angle_gamma   90.00
#
_symmetry.space_group_name_H-M   'P 1'
#
loop_
_entity.id
_entity.type
_entity.pdbx_description
1 polymer ?
#
loop_
_entity_poly.entity_id
_entity_poly.type
_entity_poly.pdbx_seq_one_letter_code
_entity_poly.pdbx_strand_id
1 'polypeptide(L)' 'TNLVRVLLQGGYLPATTGNPRPYGMPPFAQSLRDEDIAAVLSYIRNAWGNAAPRVDTIDVYRARERRGS' A
#
# COMPACT_ATOMS: atom_id res chain seq x y z
N THR A 1 6.14 -8.63 3.02
CA THR A 1 4.77 -8.27 2.61
C THR A 1 4.76 -6.87 2.04
N ASN A 2 4.40 -6.69 0.77
CA ASN A 2 4.64 -5.46 -0.01
C ASN A 2 3.56 -4.39 0.28
N LEU A 3 3.95 -3.14 0.57
CA LEU A 3 3.06 -1.98 0.77
C LEU A 3 2.03 -1.79 -0.35
N VAL A 4 2.42 -2.11 -1.60
CA VAL A 4 1.52 -2.04 -2.76
C VAL A 4 0.32 -2.98 -2.59
N ARG A 5 0.52 -4.17 -2.03
CA ARG A 5 -0.58 -5.13 -1.76
C ARG A 5 -1.55 -4.61 -0.71
N VAL A 6 -1.04 -4.03 0.38
CA VAL A 6 -1.86 -3.46 1.46
C VAL A 6 -2.73 -2.32 0.92
N LEU A 7 -2.18 -1.47 0.06
CA LEU A 7 -2.90 -0.34 -0.53
C LEU A 7 -3.99 -0.78 -1.52
N LEU A 8 -3.71 -1.83 -2.31
CA LEU A 8 -4.64 -2.34 -3.32
C LEU A 8 -5.74 -3.24 -2.73
N GLN A 9 -5.42 -4.05 -1.73
CA GLN A 9 -6.32 -5.08 -1.19
C GLN A 9 -7.04 -4.61 0.08
N GLY A 10 -6.54 -3.55 0.72
CA GLY A 10 -6.92 -3.26 2.08
C GLY A 10 -6.43 -4.36 3.02
N GLY A 11 -6.79 -4.24 4.30
CA GLY A 11 -6.47 -5.27 5.28
C GLY A 11 -6.69 -4.80 6.70
N TYR A 12 -6.78 -5.77 7.60
CA TYR A 12 -6.74 -5.55 9.03
C TYR A 12 -5.31 -5.82 9.51
N LEU A 13 -4.75 -4.87 10.26
CA LEU A 13 -3.52 -5.16 11.01
C LEU A 13 -3.80 -6.33 11.98
N PRO A 14 -2.82 -7.21 12.23
CA PRO A 14 -3.01 -8.27 13.22
C PRO A 14 -3.37 -7.64 14.57
N ALA A 15 -4.45 -8.14 15.19
CA ALA A 15 -4.81 -7.74 16.54
C ALA A 15 -3.69 -8.23 17.48
N THR A 16 -3.03 -7.28 18.14
CA THR A 16 -2.00 -7.56 19.14
C THR A 16 -2.48 -7.05 20.49
N THR A 17 -1.86 -7.50 21.58
CA THR A 17 -2.17 -7.00 22.93
C THR A 17 -2.01 -5.47 23.03
N GLY A 18 -1.11 -4.87 22.24
CA GLY A 18 -0.91 -3.41 22.14
C GLY A 18 -1.82 -2.69 21.13
N ASN A 19 -2.54 -3.42 20.27
CA ASN A 19 -3.50 -2.85 19.33
C ASN A 19 -4.71 -3.81 19.17
N PRO A 20 -5.60 -3.86 20.19
CA PRO A 20 -6.71 -4.81 20.23
C PRO A 20 -7.86 -4.47 19.27
N ARG A 21 -7.87 -3.24 18.71
CA ARG A 21 -8.85 -2.78 17.73
C ARG A 21 -8.12 -2.20 16.50
N PRO A 22 -7.55 -3.05 15.65
CA PRO A 22 -6.90 -2.58 14.43
C PRO A 22 -7.95 -1.99 13.49
N TYR A 23 -7.79 -0.70 13.17
CA TYR A 23 -8.60 -0.07 12.14
C TYR A 23 -8.31 -0.73 10.79
N GLY A 24 -9.37 -1.18 10.12
CA GLY A 24 -9.26 -1.75 8.78
C GLY A 24 -8.92 -0.67 7.76
N MET A 25 -8.04 -1.01 6.82
CA MET A 25 -7.78 -0.18 5.66
C MET A 25 -8.64 -0.69 4.50
N PRO A 26 -9.55 0.13 3.92
CA PRO A 26 -10.32 -0.28 2.75
C PRO A 26 -9.43 -0.39 1.50
N PRO A 27 -9.81 -1.21 0.50
CA PRO A 27 -9.06 -1.33 -0.75
C PRO A 27 -9.21 -0.06 -1.60
N PHE A 28 -8.10 0.57 -1.98
CA PHE A 28 -8.13 1.78 -2.82
C PHE A 28 -7.91 1.51 -4.31
N ALA A 29 -7.81 0.24 -4.73
CA ALA A 29 -7.51 -0.14 -6.11
C ALA A 29 -8.52 0.40 -7.15
N GLN A 30 -9.78 0.60 -6.77
CA GLN A 30 -10.81 1.11 -7.69
C GLN A 30 -10.92 2.65 -7.69
N SER A 31 -10.36 3.31 -6.66
CA SER A 31 -10.52 4.75 -6.45
C SER A 31 -9.29 5.57 -6.82
N LEU A 32 -8.10 4.95 -6.81
CA LEU A 32 -6.84 5.63 -7.12
C LEU A 32 -6.23 5.10 -8.42
N ARG A 33 -5.68 6.02 -9.22
CA ARG A 33 -4.89 5.70 -10.42
C ARG A 33 -3.47 5.29 -9.99
N ASP A 34 -2.76 4.58 -10.86
CA ASP A 34 -1.44 4.03 -10.53
C ASP A 34 -0.39 5.09 -10.19
N GLU A 35 -0.51 6.27 -10.79
CA GLU A 35 0.32 7.44 -10.47
C GLU A 35 0.07 7.97 -9.06
N ASP A 36 -1.19 8.07 -8.65
CA ASP A 36 -1.57 8.54 -7.33
C ASP A 36 -1.09 7.55 -6.26
N ILE A 37 -1.20 6.24 -6.53
CA ILE A 37 -0.70 5.18 -5.65
C ILE A 37 0.83 5.23 -5.53
N ALA A 38 1.55 5.40 -6.65
CA ALA A 38 3.01 5.49 -6.64
C ALA A 38 3.50 6.72 -5.85
N ALA A 39 2.82 7.86 -6.00
CA ALA A 39 3.13 9.08 -5.27
C ALA A 39 2.93 8.92 -3.76
N VAL A 40 1.77 8.41 -3.33
CA VAL A 40 1.48 8.18 -1.90
C VAL A 40 2.44 7.18 -1.29
N LEU A 41 2.74 6.08 -1.99
CA LEU A 41 3.70 5.08 -1.50
C LEU A 41 5.11 5.64 -1.39
N SER A 42 5.54 6.46 -2.35
CA SER A 42 6.85 7.12 -2.31
C SER A 42 6.95 8.09 -1.14
N TYR A 43 5.88 8.84 -0.85
CA TYR A 43 5.80 9.70 0.33
C TYR A 43 5.92 8.90 1.62
N ILE A 44 5.09 7.85 1.81
CA ILE A 44 5.11 7.01 3.01
C ILE A 44 6.49 6.38 3.24
N ARG A 45 7.15 5.91 2.17
CA ARG A 45 8.50 5.31 2.20
C ARG A 45 9.60 6.27 2.63
N ASN A 46 9.37 7.57 2.54
CA ASN A 46 10.32 8.62 2.90
C ASN A 46 9.84 9.47 4.09
N ALA A 47 8.67 9.16 4.66
CA ALA A 47 8.09 9.83 5.81
C ALA A 47 8.42 9.09 7.12
N TRP A 48 8.28 9.78 8.25
CA TRP A 48 8.48 9.22 9.60
C TRP A 48 9.85 8.55 9.80
N GLY A 49 10.91 9.17 9.26
CA GLY A 49 12.28 8.67 9.40
C GLY A 49 12.60 7.46 8.52
N ASN A 50 11.68 7.03 7.65
CA ASN A 50 11.98 6.00 6.66
C ASN A 50 12.85 6.56 5.53
N ALA A 51 13.77 5.74 5.03
CA ALA A 51 14.58 6.04 3.85
C ALA A 51 14.57 4.81 2.93
N ALA A 52 13.65 4.82 1.96
CA ALA A 52 13.49 3.73 1.00
C ALA A 52 13.33 4.26 -0.43
N PRO A 53 13.75 3.49 -1.45
CA PRO A 53 13.61 3.88 -2.85
C PRO A 53 12.15 4.22 -3.22
N ARG A 54 12.00 5.25 -4.06
CA ARG A 54 10.69 5.65 -4.61
C ARG A 54 10.02 4.48 -5.30
N VAL A 55 8.68 4.49 -5.28
CA VAL A 55 7.87 3.52 -6.00
C VAL A 55 7.56 4.10 -7.37
N ASP A 56 7.87 3.36 -8.43
CA ASP A 56 7.51 3.74 -9.78
C ASP A 56 6.11 3.27 -10.16
N THR A 57 5.48 4.00 -11.08
CA THR A 57 4.15 3.65 -11.61
C THR A 57 4.13 2.26 -12.26
N ILE A 58 5.22 1.87 -12.93
CA ILE A 58 5.35 0.55 -13.54
C ILE A 58 5.35 -0.58 -12.50
N ASP A 59 5.86 -0.33 -11.30
CA ASP A 59 5.85 -1.32 -10.22
C ASP A 59 4.43 -1.53 -9.67
N VAL A 60 3.63 -0.46 -9.61
CA VAL A 60 2.21 -0.53 -9.24
C VAL A 60 1.41 -1.27 -10.30
N TYR A 61 1.63 -0.95 -11.58
CA TYR A 61 0.99 -1.62 -12.70
C TYR A 61 1.25 -3.14 -12.69
N ARG A 62 2.52 -3.54 -12.56
CA ARG A 62 2.92 -4.96 -12.44
C ARG A 62 2.34 -5.65 -11.20
N ALA A 63 2.09 -4.91 -10.12
CA ALA A 63 1.46 -5.46 -8.91
C ALA A 63 -0.04 -5.68 -9.10
N ARG A 64 -0.71 -4.84 -9.90
CA ARG A 64 -2.12 -5.03 -10.28
C ARG A 64 -2.31 -6.19 -11.24
N GLU A 65 -1.46 -6.34 -12.25
CA GLU A 65 -1.54 -7.48 -13.18
C GLU A 65 -1.40 -8.81 -12.45
N ARG A 66 -0.44 -8.93 -11.52
CA ARG A 66 -0.27 -10.13 -10.68
C ARG A 66 -1.45 -10.44 -9.75
N ARG A 67 -2.38 -9.50 -9.55
CA ARG A 67 -3.62 -9.72 -8.79
C ARG A 67 -4.74 -10.25 -9.70
N GLY A 68 -4.74 -9.88 -10.98
CA GLY A 68 -5.78 -10.25 -11.94
C GLY A 68 -5.63 -11.65 -12.55
N SER A 69 -4.45 -12.26 -12.42
CA SER A 69 -4.12 -13.66 -12.72
C SER A 69 -4.29 -14.56 -11.51
#